data_AF-A0A1G9YAU8-F1
#
_entry.id   AF-A0A1G9YAU8-F1
#
_cell.length_a   1.000
_cell.length_b   1.000
_cell.length_c   1.000
_cell.angle_alpha   90.00
_cell.angle_beta   90.00
_cell.angle_gamma   90.00
#
_symmetry.space_group_name_H-M   'P 1'
#
loop_
_entity.id
_entity.type
_entity.pdbx_description
1 polymer ?
#
loop_
_entity_poly.entity_id
_entity_poly.type
_entity_poly.pdbx_seq_one_letter_code
_entity_poly.pdbx_strand_id
1 'polypeptide(L)'
;MNGKTGLGRVRLPYAPDDDIAAEELMGLELRSPLIDRWRAMITDEYVLQTYRVLKSIDRTVSNTFAHRNAEVRCVRADFQAGRITDEQRAAAVEEYESWKCAALVFQARVKLRLRQVRHRVRQLNGDAAFDAVRDTLLRLAVAVAEHQETVKRHDATGADRLLWVRLTTLTMPAWHDEEAERIPLAEALRQHRALLYPDTTASADTATPSSGAHSLRPCFSGSGQGPDE
;
A
#
# COMPACT_ATOMS: atom_id res chain seq x y z
N MET A 1 -0.68 53.34 -7.09
CA MET A 1 -0.08 52.00 -7.11
C MET A 1 -0.49 51.29 -5.83
N ASN A 2 -1.34 50.26 -5.93
CA ASN A 2 -1.54 49.26 -4.88
C ASN A 2 -2.17 48.03 -5.55
N GLY A 3 -1.32 47.05 -5.86
CA GLY A 3 -1.72 45.78 -6.45
C GLY A 3 -2.51 44.97 -5.44
N LYS A 4 -3.83 44.83 -5.66
CA LYS A 4 -4.62 43.74 -5.09
C LYS A 4 -4.29 42.47 -5.86
N THR A 5 -3.27 41.74 -5.43
CA THR A 5 -3.12 40.31 -5.72
C THR A 5 -4.18 39.55 -4.93
N GLY A 6 -5.45 39.69 -5.36
CA GLY A 6 -6.46 38.70 -5.01
C GLY A 6 -6.09 37.42 -5.73
N LEU A 7 -5.47 36.48 -5.03
CA LEU A 7 -5.44 35.07 -5.45
C LEU A 7 -6.90 34.65 -5.62
N GLY A 8 -7.41 34.73 -6.85
CA GLY A 8 -8.78 34.37 -7.16
C GLY A 8 -9.01 32.95 -6.70
N ARG A 9 -9.93 32.74 -5.75
CA ARG A 9 -10.43 31.40 -5.44
C ARG A 9 -10.90 30.80 -6.76
N VAL A 10 -10.25 29.73 -7.20
CA VAL A 10 -10.76 28.94 -8.32
C VAL A 10 -12.10 28.40 -7.89
N ARG A 11 -13.17 28.92 -8.51
CA ARG A 11 -14.54 28.46 -8.26
C ARG A 11 -14.77 27.22 -9.12
N LEU A 12 -15.28 26.16 -8.51
CA LEU A 12 -15.66 24.97 -9.25
C LEU A 12 -16.86 25.28 -10.15
N PRO A 13 -16.93 24.69 -11.35
CA PRO A 13 -17.99 24.94 -12.31
C PRO A 13 -19.31 24.23 -11.96
N TYR A 14 -19.47 23.73 -10.73
CA TYR A 14 -20.63 22.97 -10.27
C TYR A 14 -20.98 23.26 -8.82
N ALA A 15 -22.21 22.90 -8.44
CA ALA A 15 -22.74 23.07 -7.10
C ALA A 15 -22.31 21.90 -6.17
N PRO A 16 -22.26 22.11 -4.84
CA PRO A 16 -21.77 21.09 -3.88
C PRO A 16 -22.60 19.80 -3.79
N ASP A 17 -23.76 19.75 -4.45
CA ASP A 17 -24.69 18.64 -4.54
C ASP A 17 -24.70 17.95 -5.91
N ASP A 18 -24.03 18.54 -6.92
CA ASP A 18 -23.92 17.97 -8.27
C ASP A 18 -22.78 16.93 -8.35
N ASP A 19 -23.09 15.72 -7.88
CA ASP A 19 -22.12 14.62 -7.83
C ASP A 19 -21.67 14.17 -9.24
N ILE A 20 -22.50 14.37 -10.27
CA ILE A 20 -22.20 13.99 -11.66
C ILE A 20 -21.12 14.92 -12.22
N ALA A 21 -21.32 16.23 -12.14
CA ALA A 21 -20.32 17.19 -12.61
C ALA A 21 -19.02 17.09 -11.80
N ALA A 22 -19.12 16.77 -10.50
CA ALA A 22 -17.97 16.50 -9.65
C ALA A 22 -17.20 15.25 -10.11
N GLU A 23 -17.87 14.17 -10.50
CA GLU A 23 -17.25 12.96 -11.04
C GLU A 23 -16.51 13.22 -12.35
N GLU A 24 -17.12 13.96 -13.28
CA GLU A 24 -16.48 14.33 -14.55
C GLU A 24 -15.21 15.15 -14.33
N LEU A 25 -15.28 16.16 -13.47
CA LEU A 25 -14.13 17.00 -13.17
C LEU A 25 -13.05 16.24 -12.39
N MET A 26 -13.45 15.32 -11.51
CA MET A 26 -12.52 14.43 -10.81
C MET A 26 -11.80 13.49 -11.79
N GLY A 27 -12.52 12.96 -12.78
CA GLY A 27 -11.93 12.16 -13.85
C GLY A 27 -10.90 12.94 -14.68
N LEU A 28 -11.12 14.24 -14.88
CA LEU A 28 -10.12 15.13 -15.50
C LEU A 28 -8.92 15.38 -14.59
N GLU A 29 -9.14 15.66 -13.30
CA GLU A 29 -8.08 15.88 -12.30
C GLU A 29 -7.18 14.64 -12.10
N LEU A 30 -7.75 13.44 -12.10
CA LEU A 30 -6.99 12.19 -11.96
C LEU A 30 -6.12 11.90 -13.20
N ARG A 31 -6.54 12.34 -14.38
CA ARG A 31 -5.78 12.20 -15.63
C ARG A 31 -4.73 13.31 -15.77
N SER A 32 -5.11 14.55 -15.49
CA SER A 32 -4.29 15.75 -15.59
C SER A 32 -4.41 16.59 -14.30
N PRO A 33 -3.51 16.36 -13.33
CA PRO A 33 -3.59 17.02 -12.03
C PRO A 33 -3.31 18.52 -12.12
N LEU A 34 -4.22 19.34 -11.59
CA LEU A 34 -4.03 20.78 -11.45
C LEU A 34 -4.19 21.18 -10.00
N ILE A 35 -3.13 21.74 -9.41
CA ILE A 35 -3.08 21.99 -7.97
C ILE A 35 -4.17 22.94 -7.48
N ASP A 36 -4.53 23.95 -8.26
CA ASP A 36 -5.55 24.93 -7.88
C ASP A 36 -6.97 24.34 -7.97
N ARG A 37 -7.21 23.46 -8.95
CA ARG A 37 -8.47 22.69 -9.05
C ARG A 37 -8.62 21.75 -7.88
N TRP A 38 -7.56 21.00 -7.56
CA TRP A 38 -7.54 20.12 -6.40
C TRP A 38 -7.82 20.88 -5.10
N ARG A 39 -7.17 22.03 -4.90
CA ARG A 39 -7.40 22.90 -3.74
C ARG A 39 -8.84 23.37 -3.64
N ALA A 40 -9.49 23.68 -4.75
CA ALA A 40 -10.90 24.07 -4.77
C ALA A 40 -11.82 22.88 -4.37
N MET A 41 -11.55 21.67 -4.87
CA MET A 41 -12.31 20.45 -4.54
C MET A 41 -12.24 20.06 -3.06
N ILE A 42 -11.11 20.34 -2.39
CA ILE A 42 -10.90 19.97 -0.97
C ILE A 42 -11.28 21.08 0.02
N THR A 43 -11.96 22.13 -0.43
CA THR A 43 -12.53 23.13 0.48
C THR A 43 -13.67 22.54 1.30
N ASP A 44 -13.95 23.12 2.47
CA ASP A 44 -14.93 22.57 3.43
C ASP A 44 -16.34 22.41 2.83
N GLU A 45 -16.67 23.24 1.83
CA GLU A 45 -17.92 23.18 1.08
C GLU A 45 -18.03 21.94 0.17
N TYR A 46 -16.92 21.49 -0.42
CA TYR A 46 -16.91 20.46 -1.46
C TYR A 46 -16.21 19.15 -1.05
N VAL A 47 -15.52 19.12 0.09
CA VAL A 47 -14.66 18.00 0.46
C VAL A 47 -15.42 16.71 0.74
N LEU A 48 -16.64 16.78 1.31
CA LEU A 48 -17.49 15.61 1.52
C LEU A 48 -17.99 15.04 0.19
N GLN A 49 -18.42 15.89 -0.73
CA GLN A 49 -18.79 15.48 -2.09
C GLN A 49 -17.60 14.83 -2.81
N THR A 50 -16.45 15.52 -2.82
CA THR A 50 -15.20 15.05 -3.40
C THR A 50 -14.80 13.68 -2.86
N TYR A 51 -14.96 13.46 -1.55
CA TYR A 51 -14.67 12.18 -0.92
C TYR A 51 -15.61 11.06 -1.39
N ARG A 52 -16.92 11.32 -1.44
CA ARG A 52 -17.93 10.37 -1.92
C ARG A 52 -17.70 9.99 -3.39
N VAL A 53 -17.44 10.99 -4.24
CA VAL A 53 -17.14 10.80 -5.67
C VAL A 53 -15.86 9.97 -5.86
N LEU A 54 -14.77 10.29 -5.15
CA LEU A 54 -13.53 9.51 -5.22
C LEU A 54 -13.74 8.04 -4.82
N LYS A 55 -14.62 7.77 -3.85
CA LYS A 55 -15.00 6.39 -3.47
C LYS A 55 -15.80 5.68 -4.54
N SER A 56 -16.73 6.39 -5.18
CA SER A 56 -17.47 5.86 -6.32
C SER A 56 -16.50 5.42 -7.43
N ILE A 57 -15.55 6.31 -7.78
CA ILE A 57 -14.52 6.02 -8.78
C ILE A 57 -13.65 4.82 -8.39
N ASP A 58 -13.19 4.74 -7.14
CA ASP A 58 -12.36 3.62 -6.65
C ASP A 58 -13.10 2.26 -6.75
N ARG A 59 -14.40 2.25 -6.41
CA ARG A 59 -15.27 1.08 -6.59
C ARG A 59 -15.42 0.69 -8.06
N THR A 60 -15.68 1.66 -8.93
CA THR A 60 -15.82 1.44 -10.38
C THR A 60 -14.53 0.88 -10.99
N VAL A 61 -13.36 1.42 -10.60
CA VAL A 61 -12.05 0.90 -11.01
C VAL A 61 -11.88 -0.55 -10.56
N SER A 62 -12.19 -0.84 -9.30
CA SER A 62 -12.09 -2.20 -8.74
C SER A 62 -12.99 -3.20 -9.46
N ASN A 63 -14.22 -2.81 -9.78
CA ASN A 63 -15.16 -3.61 -10.57
C ASN A 63 -14.64 -3.86 -12.00
N THR A 64 -14.06 -2.84 -12.62
CA THR A 64 -13.48 -2.97 -13.97
C THR A 64 -12.28 -3.93 -13.96
N PHE A 65 -11.42 -3.88 -12.94
CA PHE A 65 -10.36 -4.87 -12.72
C PHE A 65 -10.92 -6.29 -12.60
N ALA A 66 -11.95 -6.50 -11.79
CA ALA A 66 -12.57 -7.81 -11.65
C ALA A 66 -13.12 -8.33 -12.99
N HIS A 67 -13.79 -7.45 -13.75
CA HIS A 67 -14.35 -7.80 -15.05
C HIS A 67 -13.27 -8.14 -16.09
N ARG A 68 -12.27 -7.28 -16.28
CA ARG A 68 -11.15 -7.52 -17.21
C ARG A 68 -10.35 -8.76 -16.85
N ASN A 69 -10.15 -9.04 -15.56
CA ASN A 69 -9.53 -10.27 -15.11
C ASN A 69 -10.35 -11.51 -15.48
N ALA A 70 -11.67 -11.43 -15.43
CA ALA A 70 -12.56 -12.50 -15.85
C ALA A 70 -12.49 -12.73 -17.37
N GLU A 71 -12.44 -11.65 -18.18
CA GLU A 71 -12.27 -11.75 -19.64
C GLU A 71 -10.98 -12.50 -20.02
N VAL A 72 -9.84 -12.16 -19.40
CA VAL A 72 -8.57 -12.86 -19.66
C VAL A 72 -8.64 -14.34 -19.26
N ARG A 73 -9.36 -14.67 -18.18
CA ARG A 73 -9.59 -16.07 -17.79
C ARG A 73 -10.43 -16.80 -18.84
N CYS A 74 -11.45 -16.15 -19.41
CA CYS A 74 -12.24 -16.71 -20.52
C CYS A 74 -11.37 -16.94 -21.76
N VAL A 75 -10.56 -15.96 -22.17
CA VAL A 75 -9.60 -16.09 -23.28
C VAL A 75 -8.66 -17.28 -23.06
N ARG A 76 -8.16 -17.47 -21.83
CA ARG A 76 -7.31 -18.61 -21.49
C ARG A 76 -8.05 -19.95 -21.64
N ALA A 77 -9.30 -20.01 -21.20
CA ALA A 77 -10.13 -21.22 -21.33
C ALA A 77 -10.48 -21.52 -22.80
N ASP A 78 -10.73 -20.49 -23.61
CA ASP A 78 -11.00 -20.64 -25.04
C ASP A 78 -9.78 -21.15 -25.82
N PHE A 79 -8.59 -20.67 -25.45
CA PHE A 79 -7.33 -21.18 -26.01
C PHE A 79 -7.11 -22.66 -25.66
N GLN A 80 -7.33 -23.04 -24.39
CA GLN A 80 -7.22 -24.44 -23.95
C GLN A 80 -8.25 -25.36 -24.62
N ALA A 81 -9.42 -24.83 -24.95
CA ALA A 81 -10.45 -25.54 -25.69
C ALA A 81 -10.24 -25.55 -27.21
N GLY A 82 -9.15 -24.94 -27.72
CA GLY A 82 -8.87 -24.83 -29.15
C GLY A 82 -9.84 -23.95 -29.93
N ARG A 83 -10.60 -23.08 -29.26
CA ARG A 83 -11.59 -22.18 -29.88
C ARG A 83 -10.97 -20.92 -30.47
N ILE A 84 -9.78 -20.54 -30.00
CA ILE A 84 -9.00 -19.40 -30.50
C ILE A 84 -7.57 -19.82 -30.80
N THR A 85 -6.95 -19.10 -31.71
CA THR A 85 -5.54 -19.28 -32.11
C THR A 85 -4.58 -18.69 -31.07
N ASP A 86 -3.30 -19.08 -31.15
CA ASP A 86 -2.25 -18.51 -30.29
C ASP A 86 -2.06 -17.01 -30.53
N GLU A 87 -2.20 -16.56 -31.78
CA GLU A 87 -2.16 -15.14 -32.17
C GLU A 87 -3.29 -14.33 -31.51
N GLN A 88 -4.52 -14.85 -31.53
CA GLN A 88 -5.67 -14.22 -30.86
C GLN A 88 -5.48 -14.16 -29.34
N ARG A 89 -4.92 -15.21 -28.73
CA ARG A 89 -4.58 -15.21 -27.31
C ARG A 89 -3.51 -14.17 -26.99
N ALA A 90 -2.45 -14.10 -27.78
CA ALA A 90 -1.36 -13.17 -27.58
C ALA A 90 -1.83 -11.72 -27.66
N ALA A 91 -2.62 -11.37 -28.69
CA ALA A 91 -3.19 -10.03 -28.85
C ALA A 91 -4.08 -9.63 -27.66
N ALA A 92 -4.96 -10.52 -27.20
CA ALA A 92 -5.83 -10.24 -26.06
C ALA A 92 -5.06 -10.06 -24.74
N VAL A 93 -3.98 -10.81 -24.53
CA VAL A 93 -3.11 -10.65 -23.35
C VAL A 93 -2.32 -9.35 -23.42
N GLU A 94 -1.81 -8.98 -24.59
CA GLU A 94 -1.10 -7.72 -24.80
C GLU A 94 -2.02 -6.52 -24.56
N GLU A 95 -3.25 -6.54 -25.10
CA GLU A 95 -4.25 -5.51 -24.84
C GLU A 95 -4.52 -5.38 -23.33
N TYR A 96 -4.75 -6.50 -22.64
CA TYR A 96 -4.99 -6.49 -21.20
C TYR A 96 -3.80 -5.95 -20.39
N GLU A 97 -2.57 -6.36 -20.68
CA GLU A 97 -1.40 -5.87 -19.93
C GLU A 97 -1.18 -4.36 -20.19
N SER A 98 -1.39 -3.88 -21.42
CA SER A 98 -1.32 -2.45 -21.73
C SER A 98 -2.35 -1.64 -20.94
N TRP A 99 -3.60 -2.14 -20.89
CA TRP A 99 -4.68 -1.53 -20.11
C TRP A 99 -4.37 -1.55 -18.61
N LYS A 100 -3.90 -2.68 -18.08
CA LYS A 100 -3.59 -2.89 -16.66
C LYS A 100 -2.51 -1.94 -16.18
N CYS A 101 -1.45 -1.72 -16.96
CA CYS A 101 -0.42 -0.74 -16.63
C CYS A 101 -1.01 0.67 -16.44
N ALA A 102 -1.85 1.13 -17.38
CA ALA A 102 -2.51 2.43 -17.28
C ALA A 102 -3.50 2.48 -16.09
N ALA A 103 -4.27 1.42 -15.88
CA ALA A 103 -5.26 1.31 -14.81
C ALA A 103 -4.61 1.31 -13.42
N LEU A 104 -3.46 0.66 -13.23
CA LEU A 104 -2.72 0.66 -11.96
C LEU A 104 -2.21 2.06 -11.61
N VAL A 105 -1.72 2.82 -12.60
CA VAL A 105 -1.30 4.22 -12.39
C VAL A 105 -2.49 5.08 -11.99
N PHE A 106 -3.63 4.91 -12.66
CA PHE A 106 -4.86 5.63 -12.31
C PHE A 106 -5.33 5.27 -10.90
N GLN A 107 -5.38 3.98 -10.55
CA GLN A 107 -5.78 3.50 -9.23
C GLN A 107 -4.86 4.04 -8.13
N ALA A 108 -3.54 4.08 -8.38
CA ALA A 108 -2.59 4.66 -7.44
C ALA A 108 -2.87 6.15 -7.17
N ARG A 109 -3.26 6.91 -8.21
CA ARG A 109 -3.66 8.32 -8.07
C ARG A 109 -4.96 8.47 -7.28
N VAL A 110 -5.96 7.64 -7.56
CA VAL A 110 -7.23 7.62 -6.80
C VAL A 110 -6.96 7.38 -5.32
N LYS A 111 -6.19 6.33 -4.99
CA LYS A 111 -5.81 6.01 -3.61
C LYS A 111 -5.03 7.13 -2.92
N LEU A 112 -4.12 7.79 -3.64
CA LEU A 112 -3.39 8.94 -3.13
C LEU A 112 -4.34 10.10 -2.78
N ARG A 113 -5.25 10.46 -3.69
CA ARG A 113 -6.24 11.54 -3.48
C ARG A 113 -7.22 11.20 -2.36
N LEU A 114 -7.69 9.96 -2.26
CA LEU A 114 -8.52 9.48 -1.15
C LEU A 114 -7.83 9.66 0.21
N ARG A 115 -6.54 9.32 0.31
CA ARG A 115 -5.77 9.54 1.56
C ARG A 115 -5.70 11.01 1.94
N GLN A 116 -5.48 11.91 0.97
CA GLN A 116 -5.41 13.35 1.19
C GLN A 116 -6.75 13.92 1.69
N VAL A 117 -7.85 13.53 1.05
CA VAL A 117 -9.21 14.02 1.38
C VAL A 117 -9.70 13.43 2.70
N ARG A 118 -9.44 12.15 2.97
CA ARG A 118 -9.85 11.48 4.20
C ARG A 118 -9.37 12.21 5.45
N HIS A 119 -8.13 12.70 5.44
CA HIS A 119 -7.62 13.48 6.56
C HIS A 119 -8.43 14.76 6.79
N ARG A 120 -8.79 15.47 5.72
CA ARG A 120 -9.61 16.69 5.80
C ARG A 120 -11.04 16.41 6.25
N VAL A 121 -11.66 15.32 5.76
CA VAL A 121 -13.01 14.89 6.19
C VAL A 121 -13.02 14.56 7.69
N ARG A 122 -12.01 13.85 8.20
CA ARG A 122 -11.89 13.56 9.65
C ARG A 122 -11.75 14.82 10.50
N GLN A 123 -10.95 15.80 10.03
CA GLN A 123 -10.84 17.09 10.72
C GLN A 123 -12.18 17.81 10.81
N LEU A 124 -12.98 17.78 9.73
CA LEU A 124 -14.30 18.41 9.70
C LEU A 124 -15.33 17.69 10.56
N ASN A 125 -15.27 16.36 10.62
CA ASN A 125 -16.15 15.56 11.46
C ASN A 125 -15.78 15.62 12.95
N GLY A 126 -14.65 16.24 13.32
CA GLY A 126 -14.22 16.35 14.70
C GLY A 126 -13.64 15.06 15.28
N ASP A 127 -13.13 14.15 14.44
CA ASP A 127 -12.60 12.83 14.82
C ASP A 127 -11.25 12.88 15.57
N ALA A 128 -10.89 14.00 16.19
CA ALA A 128 -9.63 14.18 16.92
C ALA A 128 -9.46 13.15 18.06
N ALA A 129 -10.56 12.74 18.70
CA ALA A 129 -10.56 11.69 19.71
C ALA A 129 -10.19 10.32 19.14
N PHE A 130 -10.63 10.01 17.92
CA PHE A 130 -10.32 8.74 17.25
C PHE A 130 -8.84 8.66 16.86
N ASP A 131 -8.29 9.75 16.32
CA ASP A 131 -6.87 9.83 15.99
C ASP A 131 -6.00 9.76 17.26
N ALA A 132 -6.42 10.38 18.37
CA ALA A 132 -5.72 10.31 19.66
C ALA A 132 -5.74 8.90 20.30
N VAL A 133 -6.88 8.20 20.26
CA VAL A 133 -6.98 6.81 20.73
C VAL A 133 -6.10 5.89 19.89
N ARG A 134 -6.07 6.07 18.58
CA ARG A 134 -5.21 5.29 17.68
C ARG A 134 -3.72 5.53 17.96
N ASP A 135 -3.31 6.79 18.11
CA ASP A 135 -1.91 7.11 18.42
C ASP A 135 -1.49 6.50 19.77
N THR A 136 -2.37 6.56 20.77
CA THR A 136 -2.17 5.93 22.07
C THR A 136 -1.98 4.41 21.96
N LEU A 137 -2.82 3.73 21.17
CA LEU A 137 -2.72 2.28 20.96
C LEU A 137 -1.44 1.89 20.20
N LEU A 138 -1.00 2.70 19.23
CA LEU A 138 0.26 2.48 18.52
C LEU A 138 1.46 2.63 19.46
N ARG A 139 1.49 3.68 20.29
CA ARG A 139 2.54 3.89 21.29
C ARG A 139 2.61 2.74 22.31
N LEU A 140 1.44 2.29 22.80
CA LEU A 140 1.37 1.14 23.70
C LEU A 140 1.96 -0.11 23.04
N ALA A 141 1.62 -0.34 21.77
CA ALA A 141 2.07 -1.53 21.06
C ALA A 141 3.58 -1.50 20.74
N VAL A 142 4.16 -0.31 20.51
CA VAL A 142 5.62 -0.13 20.43
C VAL A 142 6.30 -0.42 21.78
N ALA A 143 5.80 0.17 22.86
CA ALA A 143 6.36 -0.04 24.21
C ALA A 143 6.31 -1.53 24.62
N VAL A 144 5.26 -2.25 24.23
CA VAL A 144 5.16 -3.70 24.45
C VAL A 144 6.21 -4.46 23.64
N ALA A 145 6.45 -4.09 22.39
CA ALA A 145 7.46 -4.74 21.56
C ALA A 145 8.88 -4.51 22.10
N GLU A 146 9.16 -3.32 22.63
CA GLU A 146 10.41 -3.00 23.32
C GLU A 146 10.55 -3.78 24.63
N HIS A 147 9.47 -3.91 25.42
CA HIS A 147 9.42 -4.76 26.61
C HIS A 147 9.68 -6.23 26.27
N GLN A 148 9.05 -6.76 25.21
CA GLN A 148 9.29 -8.12 24.73
C GLN A 148 10.76 -8.37 24.39
N GLU A 149 11.39 -7.43 23.67
CA GLU A 149 12.80 -7.53 23.30
C GLU A 149 13.73 -7.44 24.51
N THR A 150 13.40 -6.58 25.47
CA THR A 150 14.16 -6.43 26.72
C THR A 150 14.05 -7.68 27.59
N VAL A 151 12.83 -8.23 27.73
CA VAL A 151 12.56 -9.40 28.57
C VAL A 151 13.10 -10.70 27.96
N LYS A 152 13.17 -10.83 26.63
CA LYS A 152 13.88 -11.95 25.98
C LYS A 152 15.35 -12.06 26.41
N ARG A 153 15.97 -10.97 26.85
CA ARG A 153 17.35 -10.94 27.35
C ARG A 153 17.46 -11.31 28.85
N HIS A 154 16.34 -11.37 29.57
CA HIS A 154 16.29 -11.47 31.04
C HIS A 154 15.29 -12.52 31.57
N ASP A 155 14.84 -13.44 30.72
CA ASP A 155 13.80 -14.46 30.96
C ASP A 155 12.39 -13.92 31.31
N ALA A 156 11.41 -14.28 30.48
CA ALA A 156 10.03 -13.81 30.61
C ALA A 156 9.26 -14.48 31.75
N THR A 157 8.65 -13.66 32.61
CA THR A 157 7.74 -14.13 33.67
C THR A 157 6.42 -14.65 33.08
N GLY A 158 5.63 -15.39 33.87
CA GLY A 158 4.29 -15.82 33.46
C GLY A 158 3.33 -14.67 33.17
N ALA A 159 3.47 -13.55 33.90
CA ALA A 159 2.68 -12.34 33.69
C ALA A 159 3.01 -11.65 32.36
N ASP A 160 4.29 -11.61 31.97
CA ASP A 160 4.73 -11.05 30.68
C ASP A 160 4.13 -11.83 29.50
N ARG A 161 4.20 -13.16 29.56
CA ARG A 161 3.64 -14.03 28.52
C ARG A 161 2.12 -13.86 28.40
N LEU A 162 1.42 -13.76 29.52
CA LEU A 162 -0.03 -13.57 29.55
C LEU A 162 -0.45 -12.19 29.01
N LEU A 163 0.32 -11.14 29.30
CA LEU A 163 0.14 -9.82 28.71
C LEU A 163 0.31 -9.88 27.18
N TRP A 164 1.34 -10.53 26.68
CA TRP A 164 1.59 -10.63 25.24
C TRP A 164 0.48 -11.38 24.50
N VAL A 165 -0.02 -12.49 25.08
CA VAL A 165 -1.16 -13.22 24.53
C VAL A 165 -2.44 -12.37 24.51
N ARG A 166 -2.66 -11.52 25.52
CA ARG A 166 -3.82 -10.61 25.52
C ARG A 166 -3.69 -9.50 24.49
N LEU A 167 -2.48 -9.09 24.14
CA LEU A 167 -2.25 -8.04 23.16
C LEU A 167 -2.39 -8.53 21.71
N THR A 168 -2.21 -9.84 21.45
CA THR A 168 -2.46 -10.41 20.12
C THR A 168 -3.94 -10.47 19.75
N THR A 169 -4.84 -10.41 20.74
CA THR A 169 -6.30 -10.41 20.50
C THR A 169 -6.87 -9.00 20.30
N LEU A 170 -6.08 -7.96 20.53
CA LEU A 170 -6.50 -6.58 20.28
C LEU A 170 -6.58 -6.32 18.78
N THR A 171 -7.69 -5.69 18.38
CA THR A 171 -7.94 -5.28 17.01
C THR A 171 -8.10 -3.76 16.94
N MET A 172 -7.63 -3.16 15.86
CA MET A 172 -7.69 -1.73 15.60
C MET A 172 -8.42 -1.45 14.30
N PRO A 173 -9.14 -0.33 14.19
CA PRO A 173 -9.72 0.07 12.92
C PRO A 173 -8.63 0.27 11.86
N ALA A 174 -8.84 -0.28 10.66
CA ALA A 174 -7.89 -0.21 9.56
C ALA A 174 -7.57 1.24 9.15
N TRP A 175 -6.35 1.46 8.66
CA TRP A 175 -5.92 2.75 8.12
C TRP A 175 -6.75 3.19 6.91
N HIS A 176 -7.34 2.21 6.21
CA HIS A 176 -7.72 2.39 4.82
C HIS A 176 -9.19 2.25 4.44
N ASP A 177 -10.12 1.80 5.30
CA ASP A 177 -11.50 1.57 4.86
C ASP A 177 -12.66 2.04 5.77
N GLU A 178 -13.79 2.25 5.08
CA GLU A 178 -15.09 2.70 5.60
C GLU A 178 -15.96 1.57 6.15
N GLU A 179 -15.62 0.33 5.84
CA GLU A 179 -16.13 -0.79 6.61
C GLU A 179 -15.28 -0.90 7.86
N ALA A 180 -15.92 -1.16 9.00
CA ALA A 180 -15.26 -1.31 10.30
C ALA A 180 -14.37 -2.58 10.35
N GLU A 181 -13.56 -2.80 9.32
CA GLU A 181 -12.57 -3.86 9.25
C GLU A 181 -11.52 -3.56 10.32
N ARG A 182 -11.60 -4.34 11.38
CA ARG A 182 -10.64 -4.26 12.47
C ARG A 182 -9.47 -5.17 12.10
N ILE A 183 -8.31 -4.57 11.89
CA ILE A 183 -7.07 -5.30 11.68
C ILE A 183 -6.47 -5.69 13.03
N PRO A 184 -5.80 -6.85 13.15
CA PRO A 184 -5.03 -7.18 14.34
C PRO A 184 -3.99 -6.10 14.65
N LEU A 185 -3.80 -5.77 15.93
CA LEU A 185 -2.83 -4.75 16.37
C LEU A 185 -1.41 -5.01 15.83
N ALA A 186 -1.02 -6.28 15.71
CA ALA A 186 0.27 -6.69 15.17
C ALA A 186 0.44 -6.33 13.67
N GLU A 187 -0.63 -6.40 12.88
CA GLU A 187 -0.64 -5.99 11.47
C GLU A 187 -0.56 -4.46 11.36
N ALA A 188 -1.35 -3.75 12.16
CA ALA A 188 -1.33 -2.29 12.21
C ALA A 188 0.07 -1.74 12.58
N LEU A 189 0.75 -2.39 13.52
CA LEU A 189 2.13 -2.08 13.90
C LEU A 189 3.14 -2.28 12.76
N ARG A 190 3.01 -3.38 12.01
CA ARG A 190 3.87 -3.64 10.84
C ARG A 190 3.70 -2.54 9.79
N GLN A 191 2.46 -2.17 9.49
CA GLN A 191 2.15 -1.10 8.55
C GLN A 191 2.69 0.25 9.03
N HIS A 192 2.54 0.56 10.32
CA HIS A 192 3.07 1.80 10.91
C HIS A 192 4.61 1.88 10.89
N ARG A 193 5.31 0.78 11.21
CA ARG A 193 6.77 0.73 11.14
C ARG A 193 7.30 0.90 9.73
N ALA A 194 6.63 0.29 8.74
CA ALA A 194 6.98 0.45 7.33
C ALA A 194 6.85 1.91 6.84
N LEU A 195 5.97 2.70 7.45
CA LEU A 195 5.81 4.13 7.16
C LEU A 195 6.88 5.00 7.83
N LEU A 196 7.36 4.63 9.02
CA LEU A 196 8.38 5.38 9.76
C LEU A 196 9.82 5.03 9.32
N TYR A 197 10.04 3.81 8.83
CA TYR A 197 11.36 3.31 8.41
C TYR A 197 11.26 2.56 7.08
N PRO A 198 11.15 3.26 5.94
CA PRO A 198 10.97 2.62 4.63
C PRO A 198 12.18 1.79 4.18
N ASP A 199 13.38 2.02 4.73
CA ASP A 199 14.62 1.38 4.28
C ASP A 199 14.95 0.04 4.96
N THR A 200 14.16 -0.42 5.94
CA THR A 200 14.51 -1.64 6.70
C THR A 200 14.13 -2.95 5.99
N THR A 201 13.31 -2.92 4.93
CA THR A 201 12.89 -4.15 4.23
C THR A 201 13.82 -4.59 3.10
N ALA A 202 14.90 -3.87 2.80
CA ALA A 202 15.79 -4.19 1.67
C ALA A 202 17.04 -5.01 2.04
N SER A 203 17.31 -5.32 3.32
CA SER A 203 18.62 -5.85 3.74
C SER A 203 18.62 -7.26 4.34
N ALA A 204 17.57 -8.07 4.15
CA ALA A 204 17.49 -9.41 4.79
C ALA A 204 17.60 -10.63 3.85
N ASP A 205 17.73 -10.45 2.52
CA ASP A 205 17.68 -11.58 1.56
C ASP A 205 18.93 -11.78 0.69
N THR A 206 20.12 -11.36 1.15
CA THR A 206 21.39 -11.73 0.50
C THR A 206 22.44 -12.13 1.52
N ALA A 207 22.21 -13.25 2.20
CA ALA A 207 23.26 -14.01 2.85
C ALA A 207 23.15 -15.47 2.40
N THR A 208 23.57 -15.73 1.16
CA THR A 208 23.91 -17.08 0.71
C THR A 208 25.12 -17.56 1.51
N PRO A 209 25.06 -18.66 2.26
CA PRO A 209 26.25 -19.20 2.91
C PRO A 209 27.17 -19.78 1.83
N SER A 210 28.29 -19.08 1.62
CA SER A 210 29.45 -19.55 0.87
C SER A 210 29.98 -20.83 1.53
N SER A 211 29.74 -21.97 0.89
CA SER A 211 30.36 -23.26 1.20
C SER A 211 31.87 -23.15 1.03
N GLY A 212 32.58 -22.90 2.14
CA GLY A 212 34.04 -22.96 2.22
C GLY A 212 34.52 -24.40 2.06
N ALA A 213 34.96 -24.76 0.87
CA ALA A 213 35.73 -25.96 0.64
C ALA A 213 37.10 -25.80 1.32
N HIS A 214 37.27 -26.47 2.45
CA HIS A 214 38.58 -26.77 3.02
C HIS A 214 39.37 -27.64 2.04
N SER A 215 40.51 -27.15 1.55
CA SER A 215 41.60 -28.03 1.12
C SER A 215 42.93 -27.36 1.44
N LEU A 216 43.51 -27.79 2.57
CA LEU A 216 44.85 -27.45 3.00
C LEU A 216 45.87 -28.13 2.10
N ARG A 217 46.87 -27.35 1.68
CA ARG A 217 48.06 -27.77 0.95
C ARG A 217 48.78 -28.93 1.67
N PRO A 218 49.36 -29.90 0.93
CA PRO A 218 50.30 -30.86 1.48
C PRO A 218 51.71 -30.25 1.58
N CYS A 219 52.36 -30.50 2.71
CA CYS A 219 53.78 -30.24 2.91
C CYS A 219 54.63 -31.35 2.26
N PHE A 220 55.68 -30.89 1.59
CA PHE A 220 56.75 -31.65 0.96
C PHE A 220 57.68 -32.31 1.99
N SER A 221 58.12 -33.54 1.71
CA SER A 221 59.43 -34.19 2.01
C SER A 221 59.23 -35.68 1.70
N GLY A 222 59.92 -36.38 0.81
CA GLY A 222 61.29 -36.26 0.31
C GLY A 222 62.02 -37.58 0.64
N SER A 223 62.32 -38.40 -0.37
CA SER A 223 63.25 -39.56 -0.48
C SER A 223 62.67 -40.48 -1.57
N GLY A 224 63.28 -40.84 -2.69
CA GLY A 224 64.69 -41.01 -3.04
C GLY A 224 64.90 -42.48 -3.48
N GLN A 225 65.61 -42.68 -4.60
CA GLN A 225 65.93 -43.96 -5.30
C GLN A 225 64.78 -44.50 -6.19
N GLY A 226 64.96 -44.78 -7.47
CA GLY A 226 66.15 -45.00 -8.32
C GLY A 226 65.77 -46.12 -9.30
N PRO A 227 66.08 -46.01 -10.60
CA PRO A 227 65.55 -46.92 -11.63
C PRO A 227 66.38 -48.20 -11.72
N ASP A 228 65.78 -49.29 -12.21
CA ASP A 228 66.38 -50.20 -13.21
C ASP A 228 65.39 -51.33 -13.56
N GLU A 229 65.32 -51.59 -14.87
CA GLU A 229 64.89 -52.78 -15.64
C GLU A 229 63.52 -53.45 -15.39
#